data_AF-A0A1Y6BE46-F1
#
_entry.id   AF-A0A1Y6BE46-F1
#
_cell.length_a   1.000
_cell.length_b   1.000
_cell.length_c   1.000
_cell.angle_alpha   90.00
_cell.angle_beta   90.00
_cell.angle_gamma   90.00
#
_symmetry.space_group_name_H-M   'P 1'
#
loop_
_entity.id
_entity.type
_entity.pdbx_description
1 polymer ?
#
loop_
_entity_poly.entity_id
_entity_poly.type
_entity_poly.pdbx_seq_one_letter_code
_entity_poly.pdbx_strand_id
1 'polypeptide(L)'
;MHRGNSVVYNKPMIDLVREIRLRVPGEHKPSVKLANPELLSLVIEIYQQSSDNVLKALMRELLSMAGPPWPERLMHNDHSKNDYQVKVYRGQAQLVEKKDAPVQAAKRKIIYRGQVVQ
;
A
#
# COMPACT_ATOMS: atom_id res chain seq x y z
N MET A 1 -6.17 -20.10 -18.46
CA MET A 1 -6.97 -18.95 -18.93
C MET A 1 -7.78 -18.41 -17.75
N HIS A 2 -7.27 -17.40 -17.04
CA HIS A 2 -8.04 -16.75 -15.97
C HIS A 2 -9.01 -15.75 -16.61
N ARG A 3 -10.31 -16.03 -16.57
CA ARG A 3 -11.32 -14.99 -16.85
C ARG A 3 -11.11 -13.90 -15.79
N GLY A 4 -10.77 -12.70 -16.22
CA GLY A 4 -10.77 -11.54 -15.33
C GLY A 4 -12.17 -11.39 -14.74
N ASN A 5 -12.27 -11.40 -13.42
CA ASN A 5 -13.54 -11.15 -12.73
C ASN A 5 -13.94 -9.70 -13.02
N SER A 6 -14.84 -9.51 -13.98
CA SER A 6 -15.33 -8.18 -14.34
C SER A 6 -16.31 -7.71 -13.28
N VAL A 7 -15.98 -6.61 -12.60
CA VAL A 7 -16.84 -6.03 -11.56
C VAL A 7 -18.00 -5.29 -12.22
N VAL A 8 -19.23 -5.61 -11.82
CA VAL A 8 -20.42 -4.89 -12.26
C VAL A 8 -20.65 -3.70 -11.31
N TYR A 9 -20.54 -2.48 -11.84
CA TYR A 9 -20.73 -1.27 -11.05
C TYR A 9 -22.21 -0.93 -10.89
N ASN A 10 -22.68 -0.88 -9.65
CA ASN A 10 -24.02 -0.40 -9.31
C ASN A 10 -24.02 1.11 -9.01
N LYS A 11 -25.23 1.70 -8.88
CA LYS A 11 -25.41 3.14 -8.61
C LYS A 11 -24.58 3.65 -7.42
N PRO A 12 -24.59 3.01 -6.22
CA PRO A 12 -23.74 3.45 -5.11
C PRO A 12 -22.24 3.45 -5.43
N MET A 13 -21.72 2.42 -6.11
CA MET A 13 -20.30 2.39 -6.50
C MET A 13 -19.94 3.53 -7.45
N ILE A 14 -20.83 3.86 -8.39
CA ILE A 14 -20.64 4.99 -9.31
C ILE A 14 -20.55 6.30 -8.54
N ASP A 15 -21.40 6.47 -7.53
CA ASP A 15 -21.39 7.66 -6.68
C ASP A 15 -20.11 7.74 -5.84
N LEU A 16 -19.63 6.61 -5.29
CA LEU A 16 -18.33 6.53 -4.62
C LEU A 16 -17.17 6.92 -5.56
N VAL A 17 -17.16 6.45 -6.80
CA VAL A 17 -16.12 6.80 -7.78
C VAL A 17 -16.13 8.30 -8.09
N ARG A 18 -17.30 8.93 -8.17
CA ARG A 18 -17.42 10.40 -8.34
C ARG A 18 -16.87 11.14 -7.13
N GLU A 19 -17.22 10.73 -5.93
CA GLU A 19 -16.76 11.32 -4.68
C GLU A 19 -15.24 11.19 -4.49
N ILE A 20 -14.67 10.03 -4.86
CA ILE A 20 -13.22 9.81 -4.88
C ILE A 20 -12.57 10.77 -5.89
N ARG A 21 -13.11 10.87 -7.11
CA ARG A 21 -12.56 11.74 -8.16
C ARG A 21 -12.53 13.22 -7.75
N LEU A 22 -13.49 13.68 -6.95
CA LEU A 22 -13.52 15.05 -6.45
C LEU A 22 -12.39 15.34 -5.45
N ARG A 23 -12.03 14.35 -4.62
CA ARG A 23 -11.05 14.46 -3.53
C ARG A 23 -9.62 14.13 -3.93
N VAL A 24 -9.39 13.29 -4.94
CA VAL A 24 -8.02 12.96 -5.38
C VAL A 24 -7.28 14.20 -5.92
N PRO A 25 -5.94 14.25 -5.81
CA PRO A 25 -5.13 15.28 -6.45
C PRO A 25 -5.40 15.39 -7.95
N GLY A 26 -5.21 16.59 -8.51
CA GLY A 26 -5.53 16.90 -9.90
C GLY A 26 -4.94 15.92 -10.92
N GLU A 27 -3.73 15.43 -10.66
CA GLU A 27 -2.98 14.50 -11.52
C GLU A 27 -3.68 13.14 -11.66
N HIS A 28 -4.38 12.67 -10.63
CA HIS A 28 -5.08 11.38 -10.64
C HIS A 28 -6.52 11.49 -11.16
N LYS A 29 -7.13 12.68 -11.20
CA LYS A 29 -8.53 12.90 -11.61
C LYS A 29 -8.90 12.34 -13.00
N PRO A 30 -8.02 12.38 -14.03
CA PRO A 30 -8.33 11.81 -15.34
C PRO A 30 -8.41 10.26 -15.33
N SER A 31 -7.67 9.62 -14.42
CA SER A 31 -7.55 8.17 -14.31
C SER A 31 -8.63 7.54 -13.43
N VAL A 32 -9.20 8.30 -12.49
CA VAL A 32 -10.35 7.89 -11.67
C VAL A 32 -11.64 8.03 -12.48
N LYS A 33 -11.91 7.06 -13.35
CA LYS A 33 -13.13 6.97 -14.18
C LYS A 33 -13.53 5.51 -14.41
N LEU A 34 -14.83 5.25 -14.57
CA LEU A 34 -15.37 3.90 -14.78
C LEU A 34 -14.91 3.24 -16.07
N ALA A 35 -14.54 4.03 -17.08
CA ALA A 35 -13.97 3.53 -18.33
C ALA A 35 -12.53 2.99 -18.16
N ASN A 36 -11.89 3.23 -17.02
CA ASN A 36 -10.57 2.70 -16.73
C ASN A 36 -10.69 1.27 -16.18
N PRO A 37 -10.21 0.22 -16.89
CA PRO A 37 -10.25 -1.14 -16.38
C PRO A 37 -9.38 -1.33 -15.13
N GLU A 38 -8.33 -0.51 -14.97
CA GLU A 38 -7.41 -0.52 -13.83
C GLU A 38 -7.87 0.38 -12.68
N LEU A 39 -9.13 0.83 -12.67
CA LEU A 39 -9.65 1.75 -11.67
C LEU A 39 -9.40 1.26 -10.23
N LEU A 40 -9.71 0.00 -9.94
CA LEU A 40 -9.57 -0.55 -8.58
C LEU A 40 -8.09 -0.71 -8.18
N SER A 41 -7.23 -1.10 -9.11
CA SER A 41 -5.78 -1.15 -8.92
C SER A 41 -5.22 0.24 -8.59
N LEU A 42 -5.56 1.23 -9.40
CA LEU A 42 -5.14 2.63 -9.23
C LEU A 42 -5.66 3.23 -7.91
N VAL A 43 -6.88 2.89 -7.51
CA VAL A 43 -7.44 3.31 -6.22
C VAL A 43 -6.61 2.77 -5.06
N ILE A 44 -6.11 1.53 -5.13
CA ILE A 44 -5.23 0.95 -4.11
C ILE A 44 -3.89 1.69 -4.04
N GLU A 45 -3.29 2.06 -5.19
CA GLU A 45 -2.05 2.84 -5.22
C GLU A 45 -2.22 4.21 -4.56
N ILE A 46 -3.29 4.92 -4.91
CA ILE A 46 -3.60 6.23 -4.31
C ILE A 46 -3.90 6.08 -2.81
N TYR A 47 -4.58 5.01 -2.40
CA TYR A 47 -4.86 4.73 -1.00
C TYR A 47 -3.56 4.64 -0.17
N GLN A 48 -2.52 4.01 -0.70
CA GLN A 48 -1.24 3.85 0.01
C GLN A 48 -0.48 5.17 0.14
N GLN A 49 -0.54 6.02 -0.89
CA GLN A 49 0.17 7.31 -0.93
C GLN A 49 -0.58 8.43 -0.20
N SER A 50 -1.89 8.31 -0.02
CA SER A 50 -2.71 9.36 0.58
C SER A 50 -2.63 9.36 2.11
N SER A 51 -2.66 10.54 2.71
CA SER A 51 -2.87 10.75 4.15
C SER A 51 -4.32 11.14 4.50
N ASP A 52 -5.18 11.37 3.50
CA ASP A 52 -6.58 11.77 3.68
C ASP A 52 -7.44 10.57 4.14
N ASN A 53 -7.87 10.61 5.40
CA ASN A 53 -8.69 9.56 6.00
C ASN A 53 -10.08 9.42 5.36
N VAL A 54 -10.66 10.52 4.88
CA VAL A 54 -11.98 10.51 4.21
C VAL A 54 -11.85 9.83 2.85
N LEU A 55 -10.84 10.23 2.07
CA LEU A 55 -10.53 9.57 0.80
C LEU A 55 -10.27 8.07 0.99
N LYS A 56 -9.47 7.71 2.00
CA LYS A 56 -9.20 6.32 2.37
C LYS A 56 -10.45 5.54 2.78
N ALA A 57 -11.42 6.17 3.45
CA ALA A 57 -12.68 5.53 3.81
C ALA A 57 -13.51 5.21 2.56
N LEU A 58 -13.66 6.17 1.65
CA LEU A 58 -14.40 5.99 0.39
C LEU A 58 -13.79 4.89 -0.49
N MET A 59 -12.46 4.84 -0.57
CA MET A 59 -11.74 3.81 -1.32
C MET A 59 -11.94 2.41 -0.70
N ARG A 60 -11.90 2.29 0.63
CA ARG A 60 -12.20 1.03 1.33
C ARG A 60 -13.62 0.56 1.06
N GLU A 61 -14.59 1.47 1.10
CA GLU A 61 -15.99 1.15 0.80
C GLU A 61 -16.17 0.66 -0.63
N LEU A 62 -15.59 1.37 -1.61
CA LEU A 62 -15.61 0.97 -3.02
C LEU A 62 -15.02 -0.43 -3.22
N LEU A 63 -13.86 -0.71 -2.63
CA LEU A 63 -13.17 -2.00 -2.75
C LEU A 63 -13.95 -3.12 -2.03
N SER A 64 -14.60 -2.81 -0.90
CA SER A 64 -15.52 -3.73 -0.21
C SER A 64 -16.70 -4.12 -1.10
N MET A 65 -17.30 -3.16 -1.81
CA MET A 65 -18.40 -3.42 -2.74
C MET A 65 -17.98 -4.19 -3.99
N ALA A 66 -16.73 -4.02 -4.44
CA ALA A 66 -16.18 -4.77 -5.57
C ALA A 66 -15.94 -6.27 -5.25
N GLY A 67 -15.89 -6.63 -3.97
CA GLY A 67 -15.71 -8.00 -3.50
C GLY A 67 -14.27 -8.53 -3.66
N PRO A 68 -14.01 -9.79 -3.27
CA PRO A 68 -12.68 -10.38 -3.38
C PRO A 68 -12.15 -10.37 -4.83
N PRO A 69 -10.84 -10.12 -5.03
CA PRO A 69 -9.76 -10.01 -4.04
C PRO A 69 -9.48 -8.57 -3.57
N TRP A 70 -10.34 -7.60 -3.90
CA TRP A 70 -10.01 -6.18 -3.80
C TRP A 70 -9.79 -5.67 -2.37
N PRO A 71 -10.62 -6.01 -1.37
CA PRO A 71 -10.40 -5.61 0.02
C PRO A 71 -9.11 -6.19 0.60
N GLU A 72 -8.77 -7.43 0.24
CA GLU A 72 -7.61 -8.15 0.77
C GLU A 72 -6.29 -7.53 0.30
N ARG A 73 -6.28 -6.95 -0.90
CA ARG A 73 -5.11 -6.25 -1.45
C ARG A 73 -4.74 -4.98 -0.67
N LEU A 74 -5.67 -4.39 0.08
CA LEU A 74 -5.35 -3.28 0.98
C LEU A 74 -4.51 -3.71 2.18
N MET A 75 -4.64 -4.95 2.64
CA MET A 75 -3.94 -5.46 3.81
C MET A 75 -2.54 -6.01 3.47
N HIS A 76 -2.37 -6.51 2.25
CA HIS A 76 -1.15 -7.24 1.86
C HIS A 76 0.06 -6.37 1.48
N ASN A 77 -0.07 -5.04 1.45
CA ASN A 77 0.96 -4.17 0.85
C ASN A 77 1.70 -3.24 1.83
N ASP A 78 1.67 -3.53 3.14
CA ASP A 78 2.52 -2.83 4.12
C ASP A 78 4.02 -3.19 4.01
N HIS A 79 4.42 -4.06 3.08
CA HIS A 79 5.78 -4.61 2.98
C HIS A 79 6.59 -4.21 1.74
N SER A 80 6.13 -3.27 0.91
CA SER A 80 6.93 -2.71 -0.19
C SER A 80 7.34 -1.24 0.04
N LYS A 81 7.27 -0.76 1.29
CA LYS A 81 8.10 0.36 1.70
C LYS A 81 9.53 -0.13 1.72
N ASN A 82 10.29 0.25 0.69
CA ASN A 82 11.74 0.13 0.64
C ASN A 82 12.34 0.31 2.04
N ASP A 83 12.95 -0.77 2.52
CA ASP A 83 13.48 -0.92 3.86
C ASP A 83 14.79 -0.09 3.96
N TYR A 84 14.66 1.24 3.91
CA TYR A 84 15.81 2.15 3.92
C TYR A 84 16.47 2.10 5.29
N GLN A 85 17.68 1.55 5.34
CA GLN A 85 18.49 1.57 6.55
C GLN A 85 19.41 2.79 6.51
N VAL A 86 19.20 3.75 7.42
CA VAL A 86 20.15 4.84 7.62
C VAL A 86 21.37 4.26 8.32
N LYS A 87 22.48 4.12 7.60
CA LYS A 87 23.78 3.79 8.19
C LYS A 87 24.53 5.09 8.43
N VAL A 88 24.86 5.36 9.69
CA VAL A 88 25.70 6.49 10.09
C VAL A 88 27.13 5.99 10.22
N TYR A 89 28.03 6.51 9.39
CA TYR A 89 29.47 6.23 9.52
C TYR A 89 30.20 7.57 9.70
N ARG A 90 30.92 7.71 10.83
CA ARG A 90 31.77 8.86 11.15
C ARG A 90 31.14 10.24 10.88
N GLY A 91 29.88 10.43 11.28
CA GLY A 91 29.19 11.72 11.21
C GLY A 91 28.49 12.03 9.89
N GLN A 92 28.52 11.14 8.90
CA GLN A 92 27.72 11.28 7.67
C GLN A 92 26.66 10.18 7.61
N ALA A 93 25.40 10.58 7.41
CA ALA A 93 24.28 9.67 7.22
C ALA A 93 24.07 9.44 5.71
N GLN A 94 24.08 8.18 5.28
CA GLN A 94 23.71 7.79 3.92
C GLN A 94 22.47 6.89 3.96
N LEU A 95 21.50 7.20 3.10
CA LEU A 95 20.29 6.41 2.90
C LEU A 95 20.61 5.31 1.88
N VAL A 96 20.58 4.05 2.30
CA VAL A 96 20.87 2.90 1.44
C VAL A 96 19.64 2.00 1.33
N GLU A 97 19.27 1.66 0.11
CA GLU A 97 18.21 0.71 -0.22
C GLU A 97 18.69 -0.72 0.04
N LYS A 98 17.89 -1.49 0.78
CA LYS A 98 18.26 -2.83 1.24
C LYS A 98 17.82 -3.86 0.20
N LYS A 99 18.78 -4.51 -0.45
CA LYS A 99 18.52 -5.71 -1.26
C LYS A 99 18.32 -6.88 -0.30
N ASP A 100 17.15 -7.50 -0.32
CA ASP A 100 16.88 -8.73 0.42
C ASP A 100 17.81 -9.86 -0.04
N ALA A 101 18.57 -10.41 0.90
CA ALA A 101 19.28 -11.67 0.77
C ALA A 101 18.76 -12.63 1.85
N PRO A 102 18.67 -13.95 1.56
CA PRO A 102 17.84 -14.86 2.32
C PRO A 102 18.38 -15.15 3.73
N VAL A 103 17.41 -15.36 4.62
CA VAL A 103 17.50 -15.59 6.06
C VAL A 103 18.41 -16.78 6.41
N GLN A 104 19.46 -16.52 7.20
CA GLN A 104 19.93 -17.48 8.20
C GLN A 104 19.81 -16.83 9.58
N ALA A 105 18.87 -17.33 10.37
CA ALA A 105 18.56 -16.87 11.71
C ALA A 105 19.70 -17.24 12.68
N ALA A 106 20.66 -16.34 12.87
CA ALA A 106 21.56 -16.41 14.01
C ALA A 106 20.98 -15.60 15.18
N LYS A 107 20.50 -16.30 16.22
CA LYS A 107 20.02 -15.69 17.47
C LYS A 107 21.12 -14.80 18.05
N ARG A 108 20.86 -13.48 18.18
CA ARG A 108 21.81 -12.52 18.74
C ARG A 108 21.84 -12.64 20.27
N LYS A 109 22.99 -13.05 20.83
CA LYS A 109 23.29 -12.97 22.27
C LYS A 109 23.51 -11.51 22.65
N ILE A 110 22.79 -11.03 23.67
CA ILE A 110 23.00 -9.70 24.26
C ILE A 110 23.98 -9.88 25.43
N ILE A 111 25.10 -9.15 25.40
CA ILE A 111 26.11 -9.14 26.47
C ILE A 111 25.96 -7.81 27.20
N TYR A 112 25.75 -7.84 28.53
CA TYR A 112 25.67 -6.63 29.33
C TYR A 112 26.80 -6.64 30.37
N ARG A 113 27.67 -5.62 30.32
CA ARG A 113 28.74 -5.34 31.30
C ARG A 113 29.55 -6.57 31.74
N GLY A 114 30.07 -7.33 30.78
CA GLY A 114 31.02 -8.42 31.06
C GLY A 114 30.41 -9.75 31.52
N GLN A 115 29.08 -9.88 31.62
CA GLN A 115 28.44 -11.18 31.82
C GLN A 115 27.39 -11.46 30.75
N VAL A 116 27.38 -12.72 30.29
CA VAL A 116 26.37 -13.25 29.36
C VAL A 116 25.12 -13.52 30.17
N VAL A 117 24.03 -12.81 29.89
CA VAL A 117 22.71 -13.10 30.47
C VAL A 117 21.98 -14.00 29.47
N GLN A 118 21.46 -15.14 29.95
CA GLN A 118 20.71 -16.12 29.19
C GLN A 118 19.21 -16.01 29.51
#